data_AF-A0A8X6VUJ0-F1
#
_entry.id   AF-A0A8X6VUJ0-F1
#
_cell.length_a   1.000
_cell.length_b   1.000
_cell.length_c   1.000
_cell.angle_alpha   90.00
_cell.angle_beta   90.00
_cell.angle_gamma   90.00
#
_symmetry.space_group_name_H-M   'P 1'
#
loop_
_entity.id
_entity.type
_entity.pdbx_description
1 polymer ?
#
loop_
_entity_poly.entity_id
_entity_poly.type
_entity_poly.pdbx_seq_one_letter_code
_entity_poly.pdbx_strand_id
1 'polypeptide(L)'
;MRCIGIGKSAAKIFCALMNLPPPPAKFERLYMPIFKALETVSSRSMVNSVNEAVIENEHNKNIAIALDGTWQKRGHTSKNGVVTATYLDNGKLIDFECLFQNIVLNAKVRTKPVIIAR
;
A
#
# COMPACT_ATOMS: atom_id res chain seq x y z
N MET A 1 -6.06 4.90 10.36
CA MET A 1 -4.95 5.27 11.28
C MET A 1 -4.45 4.14 12.17
N ARG A 2 -5.30 3.23 12.69
CA ARG A 2 -4.82 2.12 13.54
C ARG A 2 -3.93 1.12 12.77
N CYS A 3 -4.31 0.75 11.55
CA CYS A 3 -3.56 -0.20 10.69
C CYS A 3 -2.19 0.34 10.23
N ILE A 4 -2.05 1.66 10.14
CA ILE A 4 -0.80 2.35 9.78
C ILE A 4 0.01 2.79 11.00
N GLY A 5 -0.19 2.15 12.16
CA GLY A 5 0.67 2.34 13.35
C GLY A 5 0.58 3.69 14.07
N ILE A 6 -0.13 4.69 13.54
CA ILE A 6 -0.19 6.06 14.11
C ILE A 6 -0.68 6.05 15.56
N GLY A 7 -1.78 5.33 15.84
CA GLY A 7 -2.33 5.25 17.19
C GLY A 7 -1.38 4.57 18.17
N LYS A 8 -0.67 3.53 17.73
CA LYS A 8 0.33 2.84 18.56
C LYS A 8 1.52 3.75 18.86
N SER A 9 1.98 4.52 17.87
CA SER A 9 3.06 5.49 18.05
C SER A 9 2.69 6.57 19.07
N ALA A 10 1.50 7.16 18.92
CA ALA A 10 0.99 8.15 19.87
C ALA A 10 0.83 7.58 21.29
N ALA A 11 0.30 6.35 21.41
CA ALA A 11 0.16 5.68 22.71
C ALA A 11 1.52 5.39 23.37
N LYS A 12 2.56 5.04 22.60
CA LYS A 12 3.92 4.87 23.15
C LYS A 12 4.45 6.17 23.74
N ILE A 13 4.29 7.29 23.03
CA ILE A 13 4.73 8.61 23.50
C ILE A 13 3.97 8.98 24.78
N PHE A 14 2.65 8.79 24.80
CA PHE A 14 1.83 9.05 25.97
C PHE A 14 2.24 8.21 27.17
N CYS A 15 2.39 6.88 27.01
CA CYS A 15 2.83 6.01 28.10
C CYS A 15 4.21 6.43 28.64
N ALA A 16 5.15 6.76 27.75
CA ALA A 16 6.48 7.21 28.15
C ALA A 16 6.42 8.53 28.94
N LEU A 17 5.60 9.49 28.51
CA LEU A 17 5.43 10.78 29.20
C LEU A 17 4.84 10.61 30.60
N MET A 18 3.92 9.66 30.75
CA MET A 18 3.19 9.41 32.01
C MET A 18 3.86 8.38 32.92
N ASN A 19 5.06 7.90 32.57
CA ASN A 19 5.74 6.80 33.25
C ASN A 19 4.86 5.54 33.41
N LEU A 20 4.04 5.25 32.40
CA LEU A 20 3.15 4.10 32.33
C LEU A 20 3.84 2.93 31.60
N PRO A 21 3.42 1.68 31.86
CA PRO A 21 3.86 0.54 31.06
C PRO A 21 3.52 0.73 29.57
N PRO A 22 4.30 0.13 28.66
CA PRO A 22 4.10 0.28 27.23
C PRO A 22 2.74 -0.24 26.78
N PRO A 23 2.15 0.34 25.71
CA PRO A 23 0.83 -0.04 25.24
C PRO A 23 0.80 -1.51 24.77
N PRO A 24 -0.31 -2.22 24.97
CA PRO A 24 -0.41 -3.67 24.75
C PRO A 24 -0.09 -4.10 23.31
N ALA A 25 0.70 -5.17 23.17
CA ALA A 25 1.15 -5.71 21.87
C ALA A 25 0.10 -6.54 21.11
N LYS A 26 -1.09 -6.76 21.69
CA LYS A 26 -2.16 -7.62 21.12
C LYS A 26 -2.53 -7.24 19.67
N PHE A 27 -2.41 -5.97 19.32
CA PHE A 27 -2.70 -5.46 17.98
C PHE A 27 -1.80 -6.09 16.90
N GLU A 28 -0.49 -6.19 17.13
CA GLU A 28 0.45 -6.74 16.13
C GLU A 28 0.19 -8.21 15.86
N ARG A 29 -0.13 -8.97 16.92
CA ARG A 29 -0.42 -10.40 16.81
C ARG A 29 -1.62 -10.70 15.92
N LEU A 30 -2.63 -9.83 15.95
CA LEU A 30 -3.83 -9.95 15.11
C LEU A 30 -3.62 -9.40 13.71
N TYR A 31 -2.79 -8.37 13.56
CA TYR A 31 -2.58 -7.69 12.29
C TYR A 31 -1.74 -8.53 11.31
N MET A 32 -0.67 -9.19 11.77
CA MET A 32 0.27 -9.88 10.89
C MET A 32 -0.37 -10.98 10.02
N PRO A 33 -1.25 -11.86 10.54
CA PRO A 33 -1.91 -12.87 9.71
C PRO A 33 -2.82 -12.24 8.64
N ILE A 34 -3.56 -11.19 9.00
CA ILE A 34 -4.46 -10.47 8.08
C ILE A 34 -3.64 -9.81 6.98
N PHE A 35 -2.54 -9.16 7.33
CA PHE A 35 -1.64 -8.52 6.38
C PHE A 35 -1.06 -9.52 5.39
N LYS A 36 -0.59 -10.69 5.87
CA LYS A 36 -0.03 -11.74 5.01
C LYS A 36 -1.08 -12.33 4.06
N ALA A 37 -2.31 -12.53 4.55
CA ALA A 37 -3.42 -12.99 3.71
C ALA A 37 -3.75 -11.95 2.64
N LEU A 38 -3.81 -10.67 3.03
CA LEU A 38 -4.06 -9.56 2.11
C LEU A 38 -2.97 -9.45 1.04
N GLU A 39 -1.70 -9.52 1.42
CA GLU A 39 -0.55 -9.48 0.50
C GLU A 39 -0.58 -10.64 -0.51
N THR A 40 -0.98 -11.83 -0.05
CA THR A 40 -1.10 -13.00 -0.92
C THR A 40 -2.22 -12.81 -1.96
N VAL A 41 -3.39 -12.34 -1.50
CA VAL A 41 -4.55 -12.09 -2.37
C VAL A 41 -4.26 -10.96 -3.35
N SER A 42 -3.69 -9.85 -2.88
CA SER A 42 -3.36 -8.70 -3.74
C SER A 42 -2.34 -9.09 -4.82
N SER A 43 -1.28 -9.82 -4.44
CA SER A 43 -0.27 -10.29 -5.40
C SER A 43 -0.88 -11.18 -6.47
N ARG A 44 -1.76 -12.12 -6.09
CA ARG A 44 -2.45 -12.98 -7.04
C ARG A 44 -3.40 -12.20 -7.95
N SER A 45 -4.14 -11.25 -7.39
CA SER A 45 -5.07 -10.40 -8.15
C SER A 45 -4.36 -9.53 -9.18
N MET A 46 -3.20 -8.95 -8.83
CA MET A 46 -2.42 -8.11 -9.76
C MET A 46 -1.83 -8.93 -10.90
N VAL A 47 -1.32 -10.14 -10.62
CA VAL A 47 -0.84 -11.05 -11.69
C VAL A 47 -1.96 -11.41 -12.65
N ASN A 48 -3.15 -11.72 -12.14
CA ASN A 48 -4.31 -12.00 -12.99
C ASN A 48 -4.71 -10.77 -13.83
N SER A 49 -4.70 -9.58 -13.22
CA SER A 49 -5.07 -8.33 -13.90
C SER A 49 -4.12 -8.02 -15.07
N VAL A 50 -2.81 -8.25 -14.90
CA VAL A 50 -1.83 -8.11 -15.97
C VAL A 50 -2.08 -9.13 -17.09
N ASN A 51 -2.33 -10.39 -16.75
CA ASN A 51 -2.59 -11.42 -17.77
C ASN A 51 -3.86 -11.11 -18.58
N GLU A 52 -4.92 -10.66 -17.90
CA GLU A 52 -6.16 -10.23 -18.55
C GLU A 52 -5.93 -9.01 -19.45
N ALA A 53 -5.15 -8.02 -19.00
CA ALA A 53 -4.78 -6.87 -19.82
C ALA A 53 -3.98 -7.27 -21.08
N VAL A 54 -3.06 -8.24 -20.99
CA VAL A 54 -2.33 -8.76 -22.16
C VAL A 54 -3.27 -9.46 -23.14
N ILE A 55 -4.23 -10.24 -22.65
CA ILE A 55 -5.21 -10.93 -23.50
C ILE A 55 -6.13 -9.94 -24.20
N GLU A 56 -6.64 -8.94 -23.46
CA GLU A 56 -7.49 -7.88 -24.01
C GLU A 56 -6.75 -6.99 -25.02
N ASN A 57 -5.43 -6.83 -24.86
CA ASN A 57 -4.56 -6.07 -25.77
C ASN A 57 -3.95 -6.94 -26.89
N GLU A 58 -4.69 -7.92 -27.41
CA GLU A 58 -4.25 -8.77 -28.55
C GLU A 58 -2.89 -9.47 -28.33
N HIS A 59 -2.62 -9.91 -27.10
CA HIS A 59 -1.34 -10.49 -26.67
C HIS A 59 -0.14 -9.52 -26.73
N ASN A 60 -0.37 -8.23 -26.92
CA ASN A 60 0.65 -7.20 -26.83
C ASN A 60 0.92 -6.82 -25.36
N LYS A 61 2.20 -6.80 -24.99
CA LYS A 61 2.65 -6.47 -23.64
C LYS A 61 2.79 -4.96 -23.40
N ASN A 62 2.67 -4.14 -24.45
CA ASN A 62 2.66 -2.69 -24.35
C ASN A 62 1.28 -2.22 -23.93
N ILE A 63 1.11 -2.06 -22.61
CA ILE A 63 -0.17 -1.76 -21.97
C ILE A 63 -0.18 -0.28 -21.57
N ALA A 64 -1.23 0.44 -21.95
CA ALA A 64 -1.45 1.82 -21.51
C ALA A 64 -2.02 1.83 -20.08
N ILE A 65 -1.41 2.61 -19.18
CA ILE A 65 -1.85 2.71 -17.80
C ILE A 65 -2.24 4.14 -17.42
N ALA A 66 -3.24 4.26 -16.56
CA ALA A 66 -3.57 5.48 -15.84
C ALA A 66 -2.89 5.43 -14.45
N LEU A 67 -2.22 6.51 -14.08
CA LEU A 67 -1.63 6.69 -12.76
C LEU A 67 -2.48 7.67 -11.96
N ASP A 68 -2.98 7.23 -10.82
CA ASP A 68 -3.71 8.08 -9.88
C ASP A 68 -3.10 7.96 -8.47
N GLY A 69 -3.32 8.96 -7.64
CA GLY A 69 -2.84 8.97 -6.27
C GLY A 69 -3.78 9.71 -5.34
N THR A 70 -3.90 9.20 -4.12
CA THR A 70 -4.66 9.87 -3.06
C THR A 70 -3.82 10.04 -1.81
N TRP A 71 -4.02 11.14 -1.11
CA TRP A 71 -3.27 11.55 0.06
C TRP A 71 -4.22 11.81 1.23
N GLN A 72 -3.79 11.46 2.44
CA GLN A 72 -4.60 11.64 3.65
C GLN A 72 -4.96 13.11 3.89
N LYS A 73 -4.05 14.03 3.58
CA LYS A 73 -4.26 15.48 3.69
C LYS A 73 -4.09 16.12 2.32
N ARG A 74 -4.84 17.20 2.06
CA ARG A 74 -4.69 17.99 0.84
C ARG A 74 -3.38 18.78 0.89
N GLY A 75 -2.71 18.89 -0.26
CA GLY A 75 -1.48 19.65 -0.44
C GLY A 75 -0.20 18.86 -0.13
N HIS A 76 0.95 19.52 -0.32
CA HIS A 76 2.30 18.91 -0.21
C HIS A 76 2.74 18.49 1.20
N THR A 77 1.84 18.54 2.19
CA THR A 77 2.16 18.23 3.60
C THR A 77 1.75 16.83 4.02
N SER A 78 1.09 16.06 3.13
CA SER A 78 0.64 14.72 3.47
C SER A 78 1.79 13.72 3.47
N LYS A 79 1.93 13.05 4.61
CA LYS A 79 2.94 12.01 4.87
C LYS A 79 2.42 10.58 4.67
N ASN A 80 1.14 10.49 4.28
CA ASN A 80 0.41 9.25 4.10
C ASN A 80 -0.37 9.35 2.79
N GLY A 81 -0.20 8.39 1.90
CA GLY A 81 -0.87 8.33 0.61
C GLY A 81 -0.71 6.98 -0.06
N VAL A 82 -1.42 6.80 -1.17
CA VAL A 82 -1.33 5.64 -2.03
C VAL A 82 -1.30 6.11 -3.47
N VAL A 83 -0.47 5.48 -4.28
CA VAL A 83 -0.39 5.66 -5.72
C VAL A 83 -0.82 4.35 -6.37
N THR A 84 -1.65 4.42 -7.39
CA THR A 84 -2.21 3.26 -8.10
C THR A 84 -1.94 3.39 -9.58
N ALA A 85 -1.51 2.29 -10.19
CA ALA A 85 -1.44 2.11 -11.63
C ALA A 85 -2.58 1.21 -12.08
N THR A 86 -3.40 1.72 -12.99
CA THR A 86 -4.62 1.08 -13.44
C THR A 86 -4.56 0.89 -14.95
N TYR A 87 -4.96 -0.27 -15.45
CA TYR A 87 -5.08 -0.46 -16.90
C TYR A 87 -6.21 0.42 -17.43
N LEU A 88 -5.94 1.13 -18.52
CA LEU A 88 -6.82 2.18 -19.03
C LEU A 88 -8.18 1.63 -19.49
N ASP A 89 -8.20 0.48 -20.14
CA ASP A 89 -9.41 0.01 -20.83
C ASP A 89 -10.41 -0.67 -19.90
N ASN A 90 -9.95 -1.48 -18.94
CA ASN A 90 -10.84 -2.21 -18.03
C ASN A 90 -10.83 -1.66 -16.59
N GLY A 91 -9.97 -0.69 -16.27
CA GLY A 91 -9.89 -0.10 -14.94
C GLY A 91 -9.35 -1.04 -13.86
N LYS A 92 -8.73 -2.18 -14.21
CA LYS A 92 -8.14 -3.11 -13.25
C LYS A 92 -6.79 -2.61 -12.76
N LEU A 93 -6.51 -2.89 -11.50
CA LEU A 93 -5.27 -2.48 -10.85
C LEU A 93 -4.10 -3.35 -11.32
N ILE A 94 -3.08 -2.71 -11.88
CA ILE A 94 -1.84 -3.35 -12.31
C ILE A 94 -0.80 -3.32 -11.19
N ASP A 95 -0.68 -2.19 -10.51
CA ASP A 95 0.25 -2.01 -9.40
C ASP A 95 -0.25 -0.93 -8.42
N PHE A 96 0.28 -0.93 -7.20
CA PHE A 96 0.06 0.15 -6.25
C PHE A 96 1.21 0.28 -5.26
N GLU A 97 1.47 1.52 -4.84
CA GLU A 97 2.48 1.84 -3.84
C GLU A 97 1.85 2.59 -2.67
N CYS A 98 2.09 2.10 -1.46
CA CYS A 98 1.62 2.69 -0.22
C CYS A 98 2.72 3.49 0.47
N LEU A 99 2.56 4.81 0.52
CA LEU A 99 3.53 5.73 1.14
C LEU A 99 3.03 6.14 2.52
N PHE A 100 3.63 5.64 3.59
CA PHE A 100 3.27 6.04 4.96
C PHE A 100 4.53 6.33 5.78
N GLN A 101 4.56 7.45 6.50
CA GLN A 101 5.69 7.81 7.34
C GLN A 101 5.80 6.96 8.62
N ASN A 102 4.68 6.45 9.14
CA ASN A 102 4.63 5.76 10.44
C ASN A 102 4.34 4.27 10.29
N ILE A 103 5.00 3.56 9.38
CA ILE A 103 4.83 2.10 9.33
C ILE A 103 5.70 1.46 10.40
N VAL A 104 5.07 0.73 11.34
CA VAL A 104 5.78 -0.20 12.25
C VAL A 104 6.33 -1.43 11.48
N LEU A 105 5.98 -1.56 10.20
CA LEU A 105 6.52 -2.52 9.27
C LEU A 105 7.52 -1.82 8.36
N ASN A 106 8.76 -2.29 8.37
CA ASN A 106 9.66 -2.25 7.21
C ASN A 106 9.07 -3.12 6.07
N ALA A 107 7.83 -2.83 5.65
CA ALA A 107 7.35 -3.32 4.37
C ALA A 107 7.92 -2.34 3.34
N LYS A 108 9.17 -2.60 2.95
CA LYS A 108 9.75 -2.06 1.73
C LYS A 108 8.96 -2.68 0.59
N VAL A 109 7.75 -2.15 0.35
CA VAL A 109 6.98 -2.46 -0.85
C VAL A 109 7.91 -2.11 -2.00
N ARG A 110 8.16 -3.11 -2.84
CA ARG A 110 9.30 -3.13 -3.75
C ARG A 110 9.31 -1.87 -4.60
N THR A 111 10.37 -1.07 -4.47
CA THR A 111 10.79 -0.14 -5.53
C THR A 111 11.20 -0.96 -6.75
N LYS A 112 10.25 -1.38 -7.58
CA LYS A 112 10.53 -1.73 -8.96
C LYS A 112 10.41 -0.45 -9.78
N PRO A 113 11.34 -0.18 -10.70
CA PRO A 113 11.24 0.99 -11.55
C PRO A 113 9.97 0.89 -12.40
N VAL A 114 9.04 1.83 -12.20
CA VAL A 114 7.99 2.11 -13.19
C VAL A 114 8.73 2.71 -14.38
N ILE A 115 9.01 1.88 -15.39
CA ILE A 115 9.48 2.36 -16.68
C ILE A 115 8.26 3.01 -17.34
N ILE A 116 8.17 4.33 -17.20
CA ILE A 116 7.26 5.16 -18.00
C ILE A 116 7.82 5.11 -19.42
N ALA A 117 7.31 4.19 -20.24
CA ALA A 117 7.53 4.27 -21.68
C ALA A 117 6.76 5.51 -22.18
N ARG A 118 7.51 6.55 -22.55
CA ARG A 118 7.04 7.59 -23.45
C ARG A 118 7.19 7.12 -24.88
#